data_AF-F0S5C5-F1
#
_entry.id   AF-F0S5C5-F1
#
_cell.length_a   1.000
_cell.length_b   1.000
_cell.length_c   1.000
_cell.angle_alpha   90.00
_cell.angle_beta   90.00
_cell.angle_gamma   90.00
#
_symmetry.space_group_name_H-M   'P 1'
#
loop_
_entity.id
_entity.type
_entity.pdbx_description
1 polymer ?
#
loop_
_entity_poly.entity_id
_entity_poly.type
_entity_poly.pdbx_seq_one_letter_code
_entity_poly.pdbx_strand_id
1 'polypeptide(L)'
;MKDTKYQKFNISINIGDKPYKVFDLQIQPEDTTDGVPFYICETNGVEISRLRKDEKNQWEQIWGDLDTRTINNIGKAIEMHDSSRF
;
A
#
# COMPACT_ATOMS: atom_id res chain seq x y z
N MET A 1 4.06 -26.67 2.69
CA MET A 1 4.60 -25.48 1.98
C MET A 1 4.61 -24.35 3.01
N LYS A 2 5.67 -23.53 3.07
CA LYS A 2 5.87 -22.57 4.17
C LYS A 2 4.88 -21.41 4.05
N ASP A 3 3.78 -21.49 4.80
CA ASP A 3 2.87 -20.38 5.11
C ASP A 3 3.59 -19.35 5.99
N THR A 4 3.95 -18.19 5.43
CA THR A 4 4.37 -16.96 6.14
C THR A 4 4.73 -15.89 5.09
N LYS A 5 4.32 -14.61 5.14
CA LYS A 5 3.60 -13.85 6.19
C LYS A 5 3.14 -12.48 5.68
N TYR A 6 2.58 -12.35 4.49
CA TYR A 6 2.01 -11.08 4.03
C TYR A 6 0.54 -10.97 4.40
N GLN A 7 0.30 -10.81 5.70
CA GLN A 7 -1.05 -10.65 6.22
C GLN A 7 -1.65 -9.36 5.67
N LYS A 8 -2.78 -9.48 4.96
CA LYS A 8 -3.57 -8.34 4.53
C LYS A 8 -3.89 -7.46 5.74
N PHE A 9 -3.72 -6.16 5.61
CA PHE A 9 -4.06 -5.22 6.67
C PHE A 9 -4.88 -4.07 6.11
N ASN A 10 -5.73 -3.51 6.97
CA ASN A 10 -6.58 -2.39 6.62
C ASN A 10 -5.92 -1.11 7.12
N ILE A 11 -5.88 -0.09 6.26
CA ILE A 11 -5.52 1.27 6.64
C ILE A 11 -6.69 2.19 6.32
N SER A 12 -6.93 3.16 7.18
CA SER A 12 -7.89 4.23 6.96
C SER A 12 -7.12 5.50 6.63
N ILE A 13 -7.10 5.90 5.36
CA ILE A 13 -6.39 7.11 4.92
C ILE A 13 -7.33 8.13 4.29
N ASN A 14 -7.00 9.41 4.45
CA ASN A 14 -7.68 10.50 3.77
C ASN A 14 -7.07 10.69 2.37
N ILE A 15 -7.90 10.52 1.35
CA ILE A 15 -7.55 10.77 -0.05
C ILE A 15 -8.20 12.10 -0.48
N GLY A 16 -7.40 13.03 -1.02
CA GLY A 16 -7.84 14.34 -1.49
C GLY A 16 -8.05 15.41 -0.41
N ASP A 17 -8.57 16.58 -0.81
CA ASP A 17 -8.70 17.77 0.06
C ASP A 17 -10.10 18.04 0.64
N LYS A 18 -11.19 17.45 0.11
CA LYS A 18 -12.58 17.66 0.62
C LYS A 18 -13.58 16.57 0.18
N PRO A 19 -14.61 16.27 1.01
CA PRO A 19 -14.49 15.93 2.42
C PRO A 19 -13.90 14.53 2.56
N TYR A 20 -13.18 14.31 3.66
CA TYR A 20 -12.55 13.07 4.12
C TYR A 20 -13.21 11.79 3.57
N LYS A 21 -12.79 11.33 2.39
CA LYS A 21 -13.02 9.94 2.03
C LYS A 21 -11.98 9.15 2.79
N VAL A 22 -12.40 8.62 3.93
CA VAL A 22 -11.70 7.55 4.62
C VAL A 22 -11.85 6.34 3.72
N PHE A 23 -10.78 5.95 3.05
CA PHE A 23 -10.74 4.71 2.30
C PHE A 23 -10.24 3.62 3.24
N ASP A 24 -11.07 2.62 3.48
CA ASP A 24 -10.61 1.33 3.99
C ASP A 24 -9.87 0.65 2.84
N LEU A 25 -8.54 0.78 2.88
CA LEU A 25 -7.66 0.12 1.94
C LEU A 25 -7.17 -1.17 2.55
N GLN A 26 -7.47 -2.27 1.88
CA GLN A 26 -6.86 -3.55 2.15
C GLN A 26 -5.55 -3.61 1.37
N ILE A 27 -4.44 -3.74 2.09
CA ILE A 27 -3.11 -3.81 1.52
C ILE A 27 -2.64 -5.26 1.50
N GLN A 28 -2.33 -5.78 0.30
CA GLN A 28 -1.75 -7.10 0.10
C GLN A 28 -0.35 -6.98 -0.49
N PRO A 29 0.70 -7.31 0.27
CA PRO A 29 2.05 -7.44 -0.27
C PRO A 29 2.16 -8.69 -1.15
N GLU A 30 2.90 -8.58 -2.24
CA GLU A 30 3.23 -9.67 -3.17
C GLU A 30 4.73 -9.74 -3.42
N ASP A 31 5.27 -10.96 -3.42
CA ASP A 31 6.68 -11.20 -3.71
C ASP A 31 6.99 -10.96 -5.18
N THR A 32 8.17 -10.40 -5.43
CA THR A 32 8.71 -10.20 -6.76
C THR A 32 10.02 -10.96 -6.94
N THR A 33 10.36 -11.27 -8.18
CA THR A 33 11.62 -11.96 -8.52
C THR A 33 12.86 -11.14 -8.18
N ASP A 34 12.73 -9.81 -8.08
CA ASP A 34 13.80 -8.88 -7.73
C ASP A 34 13.91 -8.60 -6.22
N GLY A 35 13.06 -9.23 -5.40
CA GLY A 35 13.10 -9.14 -3.93
C GLY A 35 12.51 -7.85 -3.35
N VAL A 36 11.92 -6.98 -4.17
CA VAL A 36 11.25 -5.76 -3.71
C VAL A 36 9.73 -5.88 -3.89
N PRO A 37 8.96 -6.09 -2.80
CA PRO A 37 7.53 -6.37 -2.91
C PRO A 37 6.76 -5.18 -3.49
N PHE A 38 5.68 -5.50 -4.20
CA PHE A 38 4.62 -4.52 -4.48
C PHE A 38 3.43 -4.74 -3.55
N TYR A 39 2.63 -3.71 -3.37
CA TYR A 39 1.51 -3.65 -2.46
C TYR A 39 0.24 -3.36 -3.26
N ILE A 40 -0.65 -4.33 -3.33
CA ILE A 40 -1.97 -4.19 -3.94
C ILE A 40 -2.85 -3.41 -2.96
N CYS A 41 -3.49 -2.35 -3.44
CA CYS A 41 -4.44 -1.54 -2.68
C CYS A 41 -5.86 -1.82 -3.17
N GLU A 42 -6.68 -2.41 -2.32
CA GLU A 42 -8.07 -2.76 -2.64
C GLU A 42 -9.05 -1.94 -1.78
N THR A 43 -10.17 -1.52 -2.35
CA THR A 43 -11.30 -0.97 -1.60
C THR A 43 -12.56 -1.74 -1.96
N ASN A 44 -13.32 -2.20 -0.96
CA ASN A 44 -14.49 -3.06 -1.18
C ASN A 44 -14.20 -4.29 -2.08
N GLY A 45 -12.99 -4.85 -1.99
CA GLY A 45 -12.55 -5.98 -2.82
C GLY A 45 -12.23 -5.62 -4.29
N VAL A 46 -12.19 -4.33 -4.62
CA VAL A 46 -11.79 -3.83 -5.95
C VAL A 46 -10.39 -3.23 -5.85
N GLU A 47 -9.46 -3.74 -6.65
CA GLU A 47 -8.13 -3.16 -6.79
C GLU A 47 -8.23 -1.75 -7.38
N ILE A 48 -7.69 -0.76 -6.67
CA ILE A 48 -7.65 0.64 -7.13
C ILE A 48 -6.25 1.09 -7.55
N SER A 49 -5.22 0.41 -7.06
CA SER A 49 -3.82 0.79 -7.29
C SER A 49 -2.85 -0.30 -6.86
N ARG A 50 -1.63 -0.23 -7.38
CA ARG A 50 -0.46 -0.96 -6.87
C ARG A 50 0.68 -0.01 -6.58
N LEU A 51 1.32 -0.18 -5.43
CA LEU A 51 2.43 0.66 -4.98
C LEU A 51 3.69 -0.17 -4.77
N ARG A 52 4.85 0.44 -4.96
CA ARG A 52 6.16 -0.17 -4.66
C ARG A 52 7.15 0.92 -4.24
N LYS A 53 8.16 0.53 -3.46
CA LYS A 53 9.34 1.37 -3.23
C LYS A 53 10.32 1.26 -4.39
N ASP A 54 10.73 2.40 -4.91
CA ASP A 54 11.83 2.49 -5.87
C ASP A 54 13.19 2.29 -5.18
N GLU A 55 14.26 2.31 -5.97
CA GLU A 55 15.65 2.17 -5.50
C GLU A 55 16.09 3.34 -4.59
N LYS A 56 15.36 4.46 -4.60
CA LYS A 56 15.61 5.64 -3.76
C LYS A 56 14.76 5.65 -2.49
N ASN A 57 14.07 4.55 -2.17
CA ASN A 57 13.12 4.43 -1.06
C ASN A 57 11.91 5.38 -1.16
N GLN A 58 11.55 5.81 -2.37
CA GLN A 58 10.36 6.59 -2.65
C GLN A 58 9.22 5.66 -3.03
N TRP A 59 8.02 5.98 -2.54
CA TRP A 59 6.81 5.25 -2.91
C TRP A 59 6.34 5.71 -4.28
N GLU A 60 6.18 4.75 -5.18
CA GLU A 60 5.69 4.96 -6.54
C GLU A 60 4.46 4.10 -6.81
N GLN A 61 3.58 4.63 -7.66
CA GLN A 61 2.44 3.89 -8.19
C GLN A 61 2.85 3.17 -9.46
N ILE A 62 2.63 1.85 -9.50
CA ILE A 62 2.84 1.02 -10.70
C ILE A 62 1.63 1.15 -11.65
N TRP A 63 0.43 1.17 -11.07
CA TRP A 63 -0.85 1.23 -11.79
C TRP A 63 -1.91 1.93 -10.94
N GLY A 64 -2.85 2.63 -11.59
CA GLY A 64 -3.93 3.40 -10.99
C GLY A 64 -3.79 4.90 -11.26
N ASP A 65 -4.54 5.72 -10.54
CA ASP A 65 -4.52 7.19 -10.66
C ASP A 65 -4.62 7.83 -9.26
N LEU A 66 -3.57 7.63 -8.45
CA LEU A 66 -3.49 8.21 -7.11
C LEU A 66 -2.56 9.41 -7.14
N ASP A 67 -2.96 10.50 -6.50
CA ASP A 67 -2.09 11.66 -6.37
C ASP A 67 -0.88 11.36 -5.45
N THR A 68 0.20 12.11 -5.63
CA THR A 68 1.47 11.93 -4.90
C THR A 68 1.29 12.00 -3.38
N ARG A 69 0.38 12.82 -2.86
CA ARG A 69 0.13 12.92 -1.42
C ARG A 69 -0.53 11.64 -0.91
N THR A 70 -1.48 11.10 -1.67
CA THR A 70 -2.14 9.83 -1.38
C THR A 70 -1.14 8.66 -1.40
N ILE A 71 -0.30 8.57 -2.43
CA ILE A 71 0.76 7.54 -2.53
C ILE A 71 1.66 7.56 -1.28
N ASN A 72 2.12 8.75 -0.90
CA ASN A 72 2.97 8.91 0.29
C ASN A 72 2.27 8.55 1.60
N ASN A 73 0.96 8.82 1.72
CA ASN A 73 0.18 8.45 2.91
C ASN A 73 0.02 6.93 3.03
N ILE A 74 -0.27 6.23 1.91
CA ILE A 74 -0.33 4.76 1.88
C ILE A 74 1.03 4.20 2.27
N GLY A 75 2.10 4.70 1.66
CA GLY A 75 3.46 4.26 1.92
C GLY A 75 3.88 4.36 3.38
N LYS A 76 3.59 5.48 4.04
CA LYS A 76 3.83 5.65 5.48
C LYS A 76 3.05 4.64 6.33
N ALA A 77 1.80 4.35 5.95
CA ALA A 77 0.98 3.40 6.68
C ALA A 77 1.52 1.96 6.55
N ILE A 78 2.04 1.60 5.37
CA ILE A 78 2.75 0.33 5.16
C ILE A 78 3.99 0.25 6.07
N GLU A 79 4.83 1.29 6.07
CA GLU A 79 6.05 1.34 6.90
C GLU A 79 5.76 1.23 8.40
N MET A 80 4.71 1.90 8.88
CA MET A 80 4.27 1.81 10.27
C MET A 80 3.80 0.39 10.63
N HIS A 81 3.06 -0.27 9.73
CA HIS A 81 2.62 -1.64 9.94
C HIS A 81 3.80 -2.61 10.00
N ASP A 82 4.75 -2.50 9.07
CA ASP A 82 5.92 -3.38 9.03
C ASP A 82 6.86 -3.16 10.21
N SER A 83 7.05 -1.91 10.65
CA SER A 83 7.85 -1.58 11.84
C SER A 83 7.25 -2.14 13.13
N SER A 84 5.93 -2.31 13.18
CA SER A 84 5.22 -2.88 14.35
C SER A 84 5.34 -4.41 14.47
N ARG A 85 5.94 -5.08 13.48
CA ARG A 85 6.16 -6.53 13.49
C ARG A 85 7.49 -6.97 14.15
N PHE A 86 8.29 -6.01 14.63
CA PHE A 86 9.58 -6.24 15.30
C PHE A 86 9.52 -5.91 16.79
#